data_AF-A0A8J5FIN3-F1
#
_entry.id   AF-A0A8J5FIN3-F1
#
_cell.length_a   1.000
_cell.length_b   1.000
_cell.length_c   1.000
_cell.angle_alpha   90.00
_cell.angle_beta   90.00
_cell.angle_gamma   90.00
#
_symmetry.space_group_name_H-M   'P 1'
#
loop_
_entity.id
_entity.type
_entity.pdbx_description
1 polymer ?
#
loop_
_entity_poly.entity_id
_entity_poly.type
_entity_poly.pdbx_seq_one_letter_code
_entity_poly.pdbx_strand_id
1 'polypeptide(L)'
;MGSYYPLLCSVFILRSLRMAPKTPFRRRTRASPLRSPPADAKAYRYDATVCEECHSGDDDDELLLCDKCDRGFHTFCLRPILACVPKGLWFCPLCAADKKPKQFPLIQTKIVDFFRIQWSLEPDDLGSRKRKKRSGGLAVAKKKRKLLPFNPSEDPGRRLEQMASLATALTATGAVFSNELTYRPGMAPRLANCACYEKGGMQVLSKEDTETLNLCKKMMENGECPPLMVVYDPLEGFTVEADRFIRDLTIVTEYVGDVDYLKNREHDDGDSMMTLLSANDPSKSLVICPDQLSNIARFINGINNHTRDGKKKQNLKCVRFSMNGESRVLLIANRDITKGERLYYDYNGSEQEYPTEHFV
;
A
#
# COMPACT_ATOMS: atom_id res chain seq x y z
N MET A 1 -32.96 -49.69 -24.17
CA MET A 1 -33.16 -49.43 -22.72
C MET A 1 -32.17 -48.33 -22.36
N GLY A 2 -32.52 -47.04 -22.48
CA GLY A 2 -33.29 -46.28 -21.48
C GLY A 2 -32.40 -45.98 -20.26
N SER A 3 -32.21 -44.78 -19.71
CA SER A 3 -32.85 -43.48 -19.89
C SER A 3 -32.19 -42.47 -18.92
N TYR A 4 -32.10 -41.19 -19.33
CA TYR A 4 -32.27 -39.94 -18.54
C TYR A 4 -31.20 -39.40 -17.53
N TYR A 5 -30.90 -38.10 -17.72
CA TYR A 5 -30.33 -37.09 -16.80
C TYR A 5 -31.38 -36.62 -15.74
N PRO A 6 -31.16 -35.52 -14.96
CA PRO A 6 -30.49 -35.35 -13.66
C PRO A 6 -31.48 -34.82 -12.57
N LEU A 7 -31.00 -34.30 -11.42
CA LEU A 7 -31.55 -33.20 -10.56
C LEU A 7 -31.53 -33.46 -9.04
N LEU A 8 -31.00 -32.45 -8.33
CA LEU A 8 -31.45 -31.81 -7.08
C LEU A 8 -31.92 -32.67 -5.89
N CYS A 9 -31.33 -32.42 -4.72
CA CYS A 9 -32.12 -32.33 -3.48
C CYS A 9 -31.50 -31.33 -2.48
N SER A 10 -32.22 -30.24 -2.27
CA SER A 10 -32.09 -29.30 -1.16
C SER A 10 -32.92 -29.82 0.00
N VAL A 11 -32.46 -29.80 1.27
CA VAL A 11 -33.38 -29.67 2.43
C VAL A 11 -32.70 -28.96 3.62
N PHE A 12 -33.41 -27.94 4.10
CA PHE A 12 -33.32 -27.15 5.33
C PHE A 12 -33.42 -27.96 6.64
N ILE A 13 -32.76 -27.52 7.73
CA ILE A 13 -33.31 -27.43 9.12
C ILE A 13 -32.59 -26.26 9.83
N LEU A 14 -33.18 -25.07 10.01
CA LEU A 14 -34.13 -24.56 11.03
C LEU A 14 -33.64 -24.45 12.51
N ARG A 15 -33.50 -23.16 12.91
CA ARG A 15 -34.00 -22.48 14.14
C ARG A 15 -33.36 -22.73 15.53
N SER A 16 -32.85 -21.59 16.04
CA SER A 16 -33.34 -20.84 17.22
C SER A 16 -32.83 -21.21 18.62
N LEU A 17 -32.04 -20.30 19.20
CA LEU A 17 -32.08 -19.98 20.64
C LEU A 17 -32.27 -18.46 20.79
N ARG A 18 -33.21 -18.07 21.67
CA ARG A 18 -33.57 -16.69 22.04
C ARG A 18 -32.96 -16.31 23.41
N MET A 19 -32.98 -14.98 23.65
CA MET A 19 -32.80 -14.19 24.90
C MET A 19 -31.44 -13.45 24.96
N ALA A 20 -31.29 -12.16 25.28
CA ALA A 20 -32.17 -11.07 25.78
C ALA A 20 -31.59 -9.67 25.35
N PRO A 21 -32.19 -8.51 25.70
CA PRO A 21 -32.20 -7.30 24.86
C PRO A 21 -30.97 -6.39 25.04
N LYS A 22 -30.47 -5.82 23.94
CA LYS A 22 -29.60 -4.63 23.95
C LYS A 22 -29.94 -3.72 22.77
N THR A 23 -30.40 -2.51 23.12
CA THR A 23 -30.38 -1.20 22.43
C THR A 23 -30.38 -1.12 20.90
N PRO A 24 -31.11 -0.17 20.27
CA PRO A 24 -31.22 -0.09 18.82
C PRO A 24 -29.92 0.46 18.24
N PHE A 25 -28.98 -0.42 17.89
CA PHE A 25 -27.93 -0.07 16.93
C PHE A 25 -28.57 -0.02 15.53
N ARG A 26 -28.60 1.17 14.94
CA ARG A 26 -28.94 1.38 13.52
C ARG A 26 -27.92 0.59 12.69
N ARG A 27 -28.29 -0.60 12.21
CA ARG A 27 -27.55 -1.26 11.13
C ARG A 27 -28.07 -0.70 9.81
N ARG A 28 -27.19 -0.06 9.03
CA ARG A 28 -27.10 -0.15 7.55
C ARG A 28 -26.11 0.90 7.03
N THR A 29 -25.02 0.45 6.40
CA THR A 29 -24.00 1.26 5.72
C THR A 29 -24.06 1.11 4.19
N ARG A 30 -25.22 0.79 3.62
CA ARG A 30 -25.44 0.79 2.16
C ARG A 30 -26.80 1.41 1.85
N ALA A 31 -26.86 2.21 0.79
CA ALA A 31 -28.13 2.51 0.13
C ALA A 31 -28.78 1.18 -0.29
N SER A 32 -30.11 1.08 -0.20
CA SER A 32 -30.81 -0.17 -0.51
C SER A 32 -31.14 -0.20 -2.01
N PRO A 33 -30.84 -1.29 -2.74
CA PRO A 33 -31.14 -1.35 -4.18
C PRO A 33 -32.66 -1.37 -4.41
N LEU A 34 -33.13 -0.50 -5.30
CA LEU A 34 -34.55 -0.34 -5.64
C LEU A 34 -35.07 -1.56 -6.42
N ARG A 35 -35.90 -2.39 -5.78
CA ARG A 35 -36.86 -3.25 -6.49
C ARG A 35 -38.02 -2.38 -6.98
N SER A 36 -38.37 -2.48 -8.25
CA SER A 36 -39.52 -1.82 -8.86
C SER A 36 -40.82 -2.10 -8.08
N PRO A 37 -41.64 -1.09 -7.74
CA PRO A 37 -42.82 -1.29 -6.88
C PRO A 37 -44.04 -1.77 -7.68
N PRO A 38 -45.02 -2.45 -7.04
CA PRO A 38 -46.32 -2.69 -7.64
C PRO A 38 -47.10 -1.38 -7.75
N ALA A 39 -47.95 -1.29 -8.77
CA ALA A 39 -48.86 -0.17 -8.96
C ALA A 39 -49.78 0.00 -7.73
N ASP A 40 -50.02 1.26 -7.37
CA ASP A 40 -50.96 1.74 -6.33
C ASP A 40 -50.44 1.80 -4.88
N ALA A 41 -49.57 2.78 -4.60
CA ALA A 41 -49.50 3.45 -3.30
C ALA A 41 -48.92 4.87 -3.44
N LYS A 42 -49.51 5.85 -2.75
CA LYS A 42 -49.14 7.27 -2.74
C LYS A 42 -47.61 7.47 -2.66
N ALA A 43 -47.07 8.20 -3.64
CA ALA A 43 -45.66 8.54 -3.76
C ALA A 43 -45.17 9.41 -2.59
N TYR A 44 -44.65 8.76 -1.55
CA TYR A 44 -43.62 9.37 -0.71
C TYR A 44 -42.34 9.30 -1.53
N ARG A 45 -41.94 10.42 -2.15
CA ARG A 45 -40.61 10.57 -2.72
C ARG A 45 -39.60 10.30 -1.60
N TYR A 46 -39.00 9.11 -1.58
CA TYR A 46 -37.71 8.95 -0.93
C TYR A 46 -36.78 9.88 -1.69
N ASP A 47 -36.35 10.94 -1.04
CA ASP A 47 -35.34 11.84 -1.56
C ASP A 47 -34.12 10.95 -1.88
N ALA A 48 -33.82 10.76 -3.16
CA ALA A 48 -32.73 9.89 -3.56
C ALA A 48 -31.46 10.55 -3.04
N THR A 49 -30.75 9.88 -2.12
CA THR A 49 -29.51 10.44 -1.59
C THR A 49 -28.52 10.61 -2.73
N VAL A 50 -28.18 11.86 -3.04
CA VAL A 50 -27.20 12.20 -4.07
C VAL A 50 -25.83 12.41 -3.47
N CYS A 51 -24.80 12.25 -4.30
CA CYS A 51 -23.46 12.64 -3.93
C CYS A 51 -23.33 14.18 -3.87
N GLU A 52 -22.73 14.71 -2.82
CA GLU A 52 -22.52 16.14 -2.64
C GLU A 52 -21.51 16.75 -3.64
N GLU A 53 -20.65 15.94 -4.25
CA GLU A 53 -19.61 16.40 -5.18
C GLU A 53 -20.06 16.38 -6.66
N CYS A 54 -20.66 15.27 -7.12
CA CYS A 54 -21.12 15.13 -8.51
C CYS A 54 -22.61 15.42 -8.70
N HIS A 55 -23.36 15.58 -7.60
CA HIS A 55 -24.81 15.79 -7.57
C HIS A 55 -25.64 14.68 -8.25
N SER A 56 -25.04 13.52 -8.52
CA SER A 56 -25.73 12.33 -9.03
C SER A 56 -26.08 11.34 -7.92
N GLY A 57 -27.19 10.62 -8.10
CA GLY A 57 -27.58 9.47 -7.29
C GLY A 57 -27.32 8.12 -7.99
N ASP A 58 -26.64 8.13 -9.13
CA ASP A 58 -26.17 6.92 -9.81
C ASP A 58 -25.09 6.22 -8.97
N ASP A 59 -24.68 5.00 -9.33
CA ASP A 59 -23.64 4.23 -8.62
C ASP A 59 -23.87 4.15 -7.10
N ASP A 60 -25.12 3.88 -6.69
CA ASP A 60 -25.56 3.85 -5.29
C ASP A 60 -24.84 2.78 -4.45
N ASP A 61 -24.30 1.75 -5.10
CA ASP A 61 -23.45 0.73 -4.50
C ASP A 61 -22.09 1.26 -4.00
N GLU A 62 -21.60 2.37 -4.55
CA GLU A 62 -20.33 3.03 -4.18
C GLU A 62 -20.56 4.35 -3.42
N LEU A 63 -21.81 4.64 -3.07
CA LEU A 63 -22.18 5.85 -2.34
C LEU A 63 -22.13 5.63 -0.81
N LEU A 64 -21.27 6.41 -0.16
CA LEU A 64 -21.06 6.44 1.28
C LEU A 64 -21.88 7.53 1.96
N LEU A 65 -22.34 7.27 3.19
CA LEU A 65 -23.00 8.26 4.03
C LEU A 65 -22.08 8.67 5.18
N CYS A 66 -22.02 9.97 5.45
CA CYS A 66 -21.32 10.48 6.63
C CYS A 66 -22.08 10.13 7.92
N ASP A 67 -21.44 9.45 8.87
CA ASP A 67 -22.07 9.04 10.14
C ASP A 67 -22.49 10.20 11.06
N LYS A 68 -22.07 11.43 10.73
CA LYS A 68 -22.43 12.64 11.48
C LYS A 68 -23.55 13.46 10.84
N CYS A 69 -23.56 13.59 9.51
CA CYS A 69 -24.47 14.50 8.80
C CYS A 69 -25.32 13.82 7.73
N ASP A 70 -25.20 12.49 7.57
CA ASP A 70 -25.93 11.65 6.61
C ASP A 70 -25.80 12.06 5.13
N ARG A 71 -24.90 13.00 4.79
CA ARG A 71 -24.62 13.41 3.40
C ARG A 71 -23.92 12.29 2.62
N GLY A 72 -24.30 12.16 1.34
CA GLY A 72 -23.81 11.15 0.40
C GLY A 72 -22.53 11.56 -0.33
N PHE A 73 -21.59 10.63 -0.49
CA PHE A 73 -20.36 10.81 -1.26
C PHE A 73 -19.99 9.51 -1.95
N HIS A 74 -19.79 9.50 -3.28
CA HIS A 74 -19.16 8.35 -3.92
C HIS A 74 -17.72 8.17 -3.45
N THR A 75 -17.28 6.92 -3.27
CA THR A 75 -15.90 6.55 -2.94
C THR A 75 -14.88 7.22 -3.89
N PHE A 76 -15.20 7.30 -5.18
CA PHE A 76 -14.39 7.94 -6.23
C PHE A 76 -14.54 9.46 -6.36
N CYS A 77 -15.58 10.05 -5.77
CA CYS A 77 -15.75 11.50 -5.72
C CYS A 77 -14.95 12.13 -4.57
N LEU A 78 -14.60 11.35 -3.55
CA LEU A 78 -13.81 11.81 -2.42
C LEU A 78 -12.36 12.14 -2.81
N ARG A 79 -11.76 13.06 -2.07
CA ARG A 79 -10.34 13.43 -2.20
C ARG A 79 -9.68 13.41 -0.81
N PRO A 80 -8.72 12.49 -0.55
CA PRO A 80 -8.27 11.41 -1.43
C PRO A 80 -9.36 10.39 -1.76
N ILE A 81 -9.23 9.74 -2.91
CA ILE A 81 -10.18 8.70 -3.37
C ILE A 81 -10.13 7.51 -2.41
N LEU A 82 -11.29 6.93 -2.11
CA LEU A 82 -11.38 5.67 -1.40
C LEU A 82 -11.54 4.53 -2.40
N ALA A 83 -10.73 3.48 -2.29
CA ALA A 83 -10.85 2.30 -3.14
C ALA A 83 -12.07 1.43 -2.77
N CYS A 84 -12.52 1.51 -1.52
CA CYS A 84 -13.68 0.79 -1.03
C CYS A 84 -14.32 1.52 0.17
N VAL A 85 -15.48 1.02 0.60
CA VAL A 85 -16.19 1.52 1.79
C VAL A 85 -15.40 1.17 3.06
N PRO A 86 -14.99 2.17 3.88
CA PRO A 86 -14.24 1.91 5.12
C PRO A 86 -15.04 1.09 6.14
N LYS A 87 -14.33 0.34 6.99
CA LYS A 87 -14.92 -0.33 8.15
C LYS A 87 -15.10 0.65 9.30
N GLY A 88 -16.32 0.69 9.82
CA GLY A 88 -16.64 1.48 11.00
C GLY A 88 -17.10 2.88 10.63
N LEU A 89 -16.79 3.86 11.49
CA LEU A 89 -17.32 5.21 11.33
C LEU A 89 -16.53 5.98 10.28
N TRP A 90 -17.24 6.58 9.33
CA TRP A 90 -16.68 7.50 8.35
C TRP A 90 -17.34 8.87 8.46
N PHE A 91 -16.51 9.91 8.37
CA PHE A 91 -16.94 11.31 8.42
C PHE A 91 -16.51 12.04 7.15
N CYS A 92 -17.43 12.75 6.52
CA CYS A 92 -17.12 13.55 5.34
C CYS A 92 -16.14 14.68 5.65
N PRO A 93 -15.46 15.26 4.65
CA PRO A 93 -14.47 16.33 4.83
C PRO A 93 -14.97 17.49 5.70
N LEU A 94 -16.24 17.87 5.53
CA LEU A 94 -16.90 18.92 6.31
C LEU A 94 -17.10 18.57 7.79
N CYS A 95 -17.26 17.28 8.10
CA CYS A 95 -17.47 16.78 9.45
C CYS A 95 -16.18 16.36 10.14
N ALA A 96 -15.17 15.95 9.38
CA ALA A 96 -13.85 15.58 9.87
C ALA A 96 -13.04 16.79 10.36
N ALA A 97 -13.32 18.00 9.83
CA ALA A 97 -12.65 19.28 10.05
C ALA A 97 -11.13 19.23 9.79
N ASP A 98 -10.65 20.14 8.94
CA ASP A 98 -9.26 20.29 8.46
C ASP A 98 -8.18 19.95 9.50
N LYS A 99 -7.73 18.70 9.49
CA LYS A 99 -6.49 18.30 10.15
C LYS A 99 -5.47 18.05 9.07
N LYS A 100 -4.83 19.11 8.58
CA LYS A 100 -3.48 18.94 8.01
C LYS A 100 -2.68 18.15 9.06
N PRO A 101 -1.99 17.08 8.65
CA PRO A 101 -1.23 16.27 9.60
C PRO A 101 -0.24 17.19 10.31
N LYS A 102 -0.27 17.17 11.65
CA LYS A 102 0.69 17.94 12.45
C LYS A 102 2.09 17.42 12.10
N GLN A 103 2.96 18.31 11.64
CA GLN A 103 4.32 17.94 11.26
C GLN A 103 5.05 17.27 12.43
N PHE A 104 5.74 16.18 12.14
CA PHE A 104 6.60 15.53 13.11
C PHE A 104 7.75 16.49 13.47
N PRO A 105 8.08 16.68 14.76
CA PRO A 105 9.13 17.61 15.15
C PRO A 105 10.47 17.25 14.50
N LEU A 106 11.13 18.23 13.89
CA LEU A 106 12.50 18.11 13.35
C LEU A 106 13.54 18.11 14.49
N ILE A 107 13.42 17.14 15.40
CA ILE A 107 14.32 16.95 16.54
C ILE A 107 15.01 15.61 16.34
N GLN A 108 16.33 15.63 16.16
CA GLN A 108 17.14 14.45 15.82
C GLN A 108 16.91 13.28 16.77
N THR A 109 16.86 13.50 18.08
CA THR A 109 16.61 12.42 19.06
C THR A 109 15.26 11.75 18.85
N LYS A 110 14.20 12.53 18.64
CA LYS A 110 12.86 12.00 18.36
C LYS A 110 12.82 11.18 17.07
N ILE A 111 13.56 11.60 16.05
CA ILE A 111 13.65 10.88 14.76
C ILE A 111 14.45 9.58 14.95
N VAL A 112 15.61 9.64 15.61
CA VAL A 112 16.43 8.46 15.92
C VAL A 112 15.63 7.42 16.71
N ASP A 113 14.91 7.86 17.74
CA ASP A 113 14.06 6.98 18.55
C ASP A 113 12.91 6.38 17.74
N PHE A 114 12.26 7.19 16.89
CA PHE A 114 11.15 6.76 16.04
C PHE A 114 11.57 5.67 15.03
N PHE A 115 12.74 5.84 14.42
CA PHE A 115 13.29 4.92 13.41
C PHE A 115 14.22 3.85 14.00
N ARG A 116 14.46 3.86 15.31
CA ARG A 116 15.39 2.95 16.03
C ARG A 116 16.80 2.94 15.41
N ILE A 117 17.29 4.12 15.03
CA ILE A 117 18.59 4.27 14.36
C ILE A 117 19.72 3.96 15.35
N GLN A 118 20.64 3.08 14.95
CA GLN A 118 21.81 2.74 15.74
C GLN A 118 22.89 3.79 15.52
N TRP A 119 22.84 4.91 16.26
CA TRP A 119 23.94 5.87 16.23
C TRP A 119 25.07 5.38 17.14
N SER A 120 26.12 4.81 16.56
CA SER A 120 27.40 4.65 17.25
C SER A 120 28.06 6.02 17.41
N LEU A 121 27.99 6.59 18.63
CA LEU A 121 28.70 7.81 19.02
C LEU A 121 30.19 7.52 19.18
N GLU A 122 30.88 7.15 18.11
CA GLU A 122 32.35 7.16 18.09
C GLU A 122 32.78 8.04 16.92
N PRO A 123 33.55 9.12 17.16
CA PRO A 123 34.15 9.88 16.09
C PRO A 123 35.26 9.01 15.49
N ASP A 124 34.96 8.30 14.41
CA ASP A 124 35.97 7.65 13.57
C ASP A 124 36.80 8.75 12.88
N ASP A 125 37.83 9.22 13.58
CA ASP A 125 39.03 9.76 12.96
C ASP A 125 39.66 8.63 12.16
N LEU A 126 39.51 8.62 10.83
CA LEU A 126 40.40 7.94 9.88
C LEU A 126 40.03 8.31 8.42
N GLY A 127 40.70 9.33 7.91
CA GLY A 127 41.27 9.31 6.56
C GLY A 127 40.33 9.51 5.36
N SER A 128 40.38 10.72 4.80
CA SER A 128 39.94 11.04 3.44
C SER A 128 40.54 10.09 2.38
N ARG A 129 39.85 8.99 2.07
CA ARG A 129 40.18 8.16 0.89
C ARG A 129 39.57 8.77 -0.36
N LYS A 130 40.33 9.65 -1.01
CA LYS A 130 40.08 10.09 -2.39
C LYS A 130 39.91 8.85 -3.29
N ARG A 131 38.72 8.65 -3.83
CA ARG A 131 38.43 7.64 -4.87
C ARG A 131 39.27 7.94 -6.12
N LYS A 132 40.36 7.19 -6.32
CA LYS A 132 41.11 7.20 -7.58
C LYS A 132 40.28 6.54 -8.69
N LYS A 133 39.89 7.33 -9.69
CA LYS A 133 39.24 6.88 -10.92
C LYS A 133 40.26 6.07 -11.73
N ARG A 134 40.08 4.76 -11.84
CA ARG A 134 40.85 3.91 -12.77
C ARG A 134 40.14 3.92 -14.12
N SER A 135 40.82 4.45 -15.14
CA SER A 135 40.46 4.29 -16.55
C SER A 135 40.86 2.90 -17.02
N GLY A 136 39.89 2.00 -17.17
CA GLY A 136 40.04 0.69 -17.81
C GLY A 136 39.24 0.65 -19.10
N GLY A 137 39.83 0.12 -20.18
CA GLY A 137 39.35 0.20 -21.55
C GLY A 137 37.99 -0.45 -21.83
N LEU A 138 37.40 -0.06 -22.96
CA LEU A 138 36.15 -0.59 -23.49
C LEU A 138 36.28 -2.08 -23.83
N ALA A 139 35.71 -2.93 -22.98
CA ALA A 139 35.20 -4.23 -23.39
C ALA A 139 33.69 -4.20 -23.17
N VAL A 140 32.92 -4.24 -24.27
CA VAL A 140 31.45 -4.32 -24.22
C VAL A 140 31.08 -5.75 -23.82
N ALA A 141 31.19 -6.05 -22.54
CA ALA A 141 30.44 -7.14 -21.93
C ALA A 141 28.98 -6.68 -21.84
N LYS A 142 28.05 -7.48 -22.36
CA LYS A 142 26.61 -7.25 -22.17
C LYS A 142 26.35 -7.19 -20.66
N LYS A 143 26.20 -5.98 -20.11
CA LYS A 143 25.99 -5.75 -18.67
C LYS A 143 24.72 -6.50 -18.27
N LYS A 144 24.89 -7.53 -17.46
CA LYS A 144 23.78 -8.13 -16.70
C LYS A 144 23.13 -6.98 -15.91
N ARG A 145 21.81 -6.79 -16.05
CA ARG A 145 21.07 -5.75 -15.33
C ARG A 145 21.14 -6.07 -13.84
N LYS A 146 22.02 -5.36 -13.12
CA LYS A 146 22.30 -5.52 -11.69
C LYS A 146 21.52 -4.47 -10.91
N LEU A 147 20.93 -4.85 -9.79
CA LEU A 147 20.27 -3.90 -8.89
C LEU A 147 21.28 -2.95 -8.26
N LEU A 148 20.86 -1.72 -8.00
CA LEU A 148 21.70 -0.66 -7.48
C LEU A 148 21.18 -0.23 -6.10
N PRO A 149 22.07 0.06 -5.15
CA PRO A 149 21.64 0.63 -3.90
C PRO A 149 21.19 2.08 -4.12
N PHE A 150 20.26 2.56 -3.30
CA PHE A 150 19.92 3.98 -3.29
C PHE A 150 21.11 4.83 -2.84
N ASN A 151 21.06 6.12 -3.16
CA ASN A 151 22.11 7.07 -2.86
C ASN A 151 21.57 8.19 -1.93
N PRO A 152 21.76 8.07 -0.60
CA PRO A 152 21.22 9.00 0.40
C PRO A 152 21.66 10.44 0.16
N SER A 153 20.85 11.42 0.56
CA SER A 153 21.27 12.83 0.54
C SER A 153 22.55 13.03 1.34
N GLU A 154 23.53 13.76 0.78
CA GLU A 154 24.83 14.00 1.42
C GLU A 154 24.69 14.83 2.69
N ASP A 155 23.82 15.84 2.65
CA ASP A 155 23.48 16.68 3.80
C ASP A 155 22.67 15.89 4.86
N PRO A 156 23.21 15.74 6.10
CA PRO A 156 22.49 15.10 7.20
C PRO A 156 21.19 15.84 7.60
N GLY A 157 21.15 17.17 7.47
CA GLY A 157 19.95 17.96 7.74
C GLY A 157 18.81 17.55 6.82
N ARG A 158 19.10 17.45 5.52
CA ARG A 158 18.14 16.96 4.53
C ARG A 158 17.67 15.53 4.79
N ARG A 159 18.54 14.62 5.25
CA ARG A 159 18.13 13.25 5.64
C ARG A 159 17.16 13.27 6.83
N LEU A 160 17.37 14.15 7.81
CA LEU A 160 16.44 14.32 8.92
C LEU A 160 15.07 14.82 8.44
N GLU A 161 15.02 15.76 7.50
CA GLU A 161 13.76 16.24 6.90
C GLU A 161 13.02 15.12 6.15
N GLN A 162 13.75 14.32 5.36
CA GLN A 162 13.21 13.15 4.67
C GLN A 162 12.57 12.16 5.65
N MET A 163 13.30 11.78 6.70
CA MET A 163 12.79 10.89 7.75
C MET A 163 11.60 11.49 8.51
N ALA A 164 11.64 12.79 8.83
CA ALA A 164 10.54 13.46 9.51
C ALA A 164 9.26 13.52 8.66
N SER A 165 9.39 13.66 7.34
CA SER A 165 8.25 13.62 6.43
C SER A 165 7.53 12.26 6.49
N LEU A 166 8.30 11.16 6.51
CA LEU A 166 7.77 9.81 6.68
C LEU A 166 7.16 9.60 8.08
N ALA A 167 7.82 10.06 9.14
CA ALA A 167 7.30 9.98 10.50
C ALA A 167 5.97 10.74 10.65
N THR A 168 5.83 11.88 9.97
CA THR A 168 4.59 12.67 9.92
C THR A 168 3.46 11.85 9.31
N ALA A 169 3.70 11.22 8.15
CA ALA A 169 2.71 10.41 7.46
C ALA A 169 2.30 9.18 8.28
N LEU A 170 3.27 8.43 8.82
CA LEU A 170 3.02 7.26 9.68
C LEU A 170 2.23 7.64 10.94
N THR A 171 2.58 8.76 11.58
CA THR A 171 1.84 9.26 12.75
C THR A 171 0.41 9.65 12.38
N ALA A 172 0.22 10.29 11.23
CA ALA A 172 -1.10 10.69 10.75
C ALA A 172 -2.00 9.51 10.40
N THR A 173 -1.44 8.42 9.87
CA THR A 173 -2.18 7.18 9.58
C THR A 173 -2.25 6.22 10.77
N GLY A 174 -1.65 6.55 11.92
CA GLY A 174 -1.62 5.70 13.11
C GLY A 174 -0.75 4.45 12.97
N ALA A 175 0.14 4.40 11.97
CA ALA A 175 1.03 3.27 11.73
C ALA A 175 2.36 3.44 12.47
N VAL A 176 2.92 2.31 12.93
CA VAL A 176 4.24 2.25 13.56
C VAL A 176 5.28 1.90 12.49
N PHE A 177 6.44 2.54 12.54
CA PHE A 177 7.52 2.27 11.60
C PHE A 177 8.08 0.85 11.75
N SER A 178 8.24 0.15 10.62
CA SER A 178 8.97 -1.12 10.50
C SER A 178 9.57 -1.23 9.10
N ASN A 179 10.80 -1.76 9.00
CA ASN A 179 11.44 -2.13 7.74
C ASN A 179 11.49 -3.64 7.50
N GLU A 180 10.65 -4.39 8.23
CA GLU A 180 10.63 -5.85 8.16
C GLU A 180 9.21 -6.37 7.97
N LEU A 181 9.11 -7.51 7.28
CA LEU A 181 7.91 -8.35 7.31
C LEU A 181 7.73 -8.91 8.71
N THR A 182 6.56 -8.69 9.30
CA THR A 182 6.23 -9.13 10.65
C THR A 182 5.18 -10.24 10.62
N TYR A 183 5.30 -11.17 11.57
CA TYR A 183 4.44 -12.35 11.66
C TYR A 183 3.85 -12.41 13.06
N ARG A 184 2.55 -12.09 13.18
CA ARG A 184 1.87 -11.98 14.48
C ARG A 184 1.05 -13.23 14.81
N PRO A 185 0.85 -13.52 16.10
CA PRO A 185 -0.13 -14.53 16.52
C PRO A 185 -1.52 -14.22 15.96
N GLY A 186 -2.19 -15.23 15.39
CA GLY A 186 -3.49 -15.08 14.75
C GLY A 186 -3.45 -14.72 13.26
N MET A 187 -2.27 -14.36 12.74
CA MET A 187 -2.03 -14.12 11.30
C MET A 187 -1.20 -15.26 10.69
N ALA A 188 -0.69 -15.08 9.48
CA ALA A 188 0.15 -16.09 8.84
C ALA A 188 1.50 -16.26 9.60
N PRO A 189 1.91 -17.50 9.92
CA PRO A 189 3.22 -17.74 10.51
C PRO A 189 4.33 -17.57 9.47
N ARG A 190 5.56 -17.27 9.93
CA ARG A 190 6.73 -17.13 9.04
C ARG A 190 6.97 -18.34 8.13
N LEU A 191 6.72 -19.54 8.64
CA LEU A 191 6.85 -20.80 7.89
C LEU A 191 5.90 -20.89 6.69
N ALA A 192 4.79 -20.14 6.67
CA ALA A 192 3.90 -20.09 5.52
C ALA A 192 4.52 -19.33 4.35
N ASN A 193 5.44 -18.41 4.60
CA ASN A 193 6.17 -17.67 3.57
C ASN A 193 7.29 -18.55 2.97
N CYS A 194 6.90 -19.54 2.16
CA CYS A 194 7.82 -20.27 1.29
C CYS A 194 7.59 -19.86 -0.17
N ALA A 195 8.59 -19.27 -0.79
CA ALA A 195 8.57 -18.89 -2.21
C ALA A 195 8.37 -20.10 -3.14
N CYS A 196 8.62 -21.32 -2.64
CA CYS A 196 8.34 -22.57 -3.32
C CYS A 196 6.85 -22.80 -3.65
N TYR A 197 5.95 -22.13 -2.93
CA TYR A 197 4.51 -22.24 -3.16
C TYR A 197 3.99 -21.29 -4.24
N GLU A 198 4.82 -20.37 -4.75
CA GLU A 198 4.45 -19.43 -5.80
C GLU A 198 4.04 -20.17 -7.07
N LYS A 199 2.83 -19.86 -7.57
CA LYS A 199 2.33 -20.38 -8.83
C LYS A 199 3.21 -19.91 -9.99
N GLY A 200 3.76 -20.85 -10.75
CA GLY A 200 4.69 -20.54 -11.84
C GLY A 200 6.14 -20.29 -11.40
N GLY A 201 6.41 -20.38 -10.09
CA GLY A 201 7.74 -20.20 -9.52
C GLY A 201 8.12 -18.73 -9.31
N MET A 202 8.91 -18.46 -8.26
CA MET A 202 9.40 -17.13 -7.95
C MET A 202 10.86 -16.95 -8.37
N GLN A 203 11.17 -15.82 -9.00
CA GLN A 203 12.55 -15.51 -9.39
C GLN A 203 13.46 -15.38 -8.15
N VAL A 204 14.61 -16.04 -8.19
CA VAL A 204 15.59 -16.01 -7.09
C VAL A 204 16.48 -14.79 -7.21
N LEU A 205 16.63 -14.04 -6.12
CA LEU A 205 17.53 -12.89 -6.08
C LEU A 205 18.99 -13.37 -6.18
N SER A 206 19.80 -12.76 -7.06
CA SER A 206 21.19 -13.16 -7.20
C SER A 206 22.00 -12.83 -5.94
N LYS A 207 23.13 -13.51 -5.71
CA LYS A 207 24.02 -13.20 -4.56
C LYS A 207 24.43 -11.72 -4.54
N GLU A 208 24.78 -11.17 -5.69
CA GLU A 208 25.18 -9.76 -5.83
C GLU A 208 24.03 -8.78 -5.53
N ASP A 209 22.81 -9.10 -5.98
CA ASP A 209 21.63 -8.26 -5.70
C ASP A 209 21.19 -8.40 -4.24
N THR A 210 21.43 -9.58 -3.63
CA THR A 210 21.21 -9.83 -2.20
C THR A 210 22.16 -8.99 -1.33
N GLU A 211 23.45 -8.93 -1.69
CA GLU A 211 24.42 -8.03 -1.06
C GLU A 211 24.01 -6.56 -1.21
N THR A 212 23.47 -6.18 -2.37
CA THR A 212 22.99 -4.83 -2.63
C THR A 212 21.78 -4.47 -1.76
N LEU A 213 20.83 -5.39 -1.61
CA LEU A 213 19.67 -5.22 -0.71
C LEU A 213 20.11 -5.14 0.76
N ASN A 214 21.04 -6.00 1.18
CA ASN A 214 21.58 -5.97 2.55
C ASN A 214 22.33 -4.66 2.84
N LEU A 215 23.07 -4.12 1.86
CA LEU A 215 23.69 -2.81 1.97
C LEU A 215 22.63 -1.72 2.19
N CYS A 216 21.53 -1.72 1.42
CA CYS A 216 20.43 -0.78 1.60
C CYS A 216 19.84 -0.85 3.03
N LYS A 217 19.64 -2.05 3.56
CA LYS A 217 19.12 -2.25 4.93
C LYS A 217 20.06 -1.67 5.99
N LYS A 218 21.35 -1.97 5.88
CA LYS A 218 22.39 -1.45 6.78
C LYS A 218 22.48 0.08 6.73
N MET A 219 22.33 0.68 5.56
CA MET A 219 22.28 2.13 5.41
C MET A 219 21.10 2.72 6.19
N MET A 220 19.91 2.14 6.07
CA MET A 220 18.73 2.59 6.81
C MET A 220 18.90 2.45 8.34
N GLU A 221 19.51 1.38 8.82
CA GLU A 221 19.83 1.18 10.25
C GLU A 221 20.72 2.30 10.82
N ASN A 222 21.56 2.90 9.96
CA ASN A 222 22.47 4.01 10.30
C ASN A 222 21.87 5.40 10.00
N GLY A 223 20.58 5.49 9.65
CA GLY A 223 19.92 6.77 9.32
C GLY A 223 20.24 7.30 7.92
N GLU A 224 20.85 6.49 7.06
CA GLU A 224 21.02 6.76 5.64
C GLU A 224 19.80 6.24 4.86
N CYS A 225 18.76 7.08 4.77
CA CYS A 225 17.53 6.74 4.06
C CYS A 225 17.62 6.96 2.54
N PRO A 226 16.77 6.29 1.74
CA PRO A 226 16.55 6.65 0.34
C PRO A 226 16.17 8.14 0.24
N PRO A 227 16.63 8.87 -0.80
CA PRO A 227 16.40 10.31 -0.91
C PRO A 227 14.96 10.60 -1.36
N LEU A 228 14.00 10.39 -0.47
CA LEU A 228 12.57 10.44 -0.72
C LEU A 228 11.90 11.39 0.26
N MET A 229 10.88 12.11 -0.21
CA MET A 229 10.02 12.95 0.61
C MET A 229 8.59 12.44 0.54
N VAL A 230 7.95 12.33 1.71
CA VAL A 230 6.50 12.11 1.77
C VAL A 230 5.80 13.46 1.79
N VAL A 231 4.92 13.70 0.82
CA VAL A 231 4.25 14.97 0.61
C VAL A 231 2.74 14.75 0.56
N TYR A 232 1.99 15.57 1.28
CA TYR A 232 0.54 15.54 1.25
C TYR A 232 0.01 16.32 0.04
N ASP A 233 -0.74 15.63 -0.82
CA ASP A 233 -1.46 16.15 -1.97
C ASP A 233 -2.97 16.12 -1.64
N PRO A 234 -3.73 17.21 -1.84
CA PRO A 234 -5.17 17.23 -1.55
C PRO A 234 -5.99 16.22 -2.37
N LEU A 235 -5.52 15.83 -3.55
CA LEU A 235 -6.23 14.91 -4.44
C LEU A 235 -5.83 13.45 -4.21
N GLU A 236 -4.54 13.23 -3.98
CA GLU A 236 -3.95 11.89 -3.90
C GLU A 236 -3.61 11.44 -2.47
N GLY A 237 -3.75 12.31 -1.47
CA GLY A 237 -3.38 12.01 -0.10
C GLY A 237 -1.86 12.07 0.11
N PHE A 238 -1.31 11.19 0.94
CA PHE A 238 0.14 11.10 1.07
C PHE A 238 0.74 10.47 -0.18
N THR A 239 1.67 11.19 -0.80
CA THR A 239 2.42 10.76 -1.99
C THR A 239 3.92 10.75 -1.67
N VAL A 240 4.71 10.06 -2.49
CA VAL A 240 6.17 10.03 -2.35
C VAL A 240 6.82 10.61 -3.59
N GLU A 241 7.77 11.52 -3.39
CA GLU A 241 8.57 12.12 -4.46
C GLU A 241 10.08 11.92 -4.23
N ALA A 242 10.82 11.86 -5.33
CA ALA A 242 12.28 11.77 -5.28
C ALA A 242 12.88 13.12 -4.88
N ASP A 243 13.63 13.17 -3.79
CA ASP A 243 14.32 14.39 -3.34
C ASP A 243 15.75 14.52 -3.90
N ARG A 244 16.15 13.53 -4.69
CA ARG A 244 17.40 13.49 -5.44
C ARG A 244 17.20 12.63 -6.69
N PHE A 245 18.10 12.76 -7.67
CA PHE A 245 18.15 11.86 -8.81
C PHE A 245 18.28 10.38 -8.37
N ILE A 246 17.39 9.53 -8.88
CA ILE A 246 17.41 8.07 -8.69
C ILE A 246 17.65 7.44 -10.04
N ARG A 247 18.67 6.59 -10.13
CA ARG A 247 19.05 5.92 -11.39
C ARG A 247 18.15 4.71 -11.64
N ASP A 248 17.97 4.35 -12.90
CA ASP A 248 17.38 3.06 -13.31
C ASP A 248 18.00 1.87 -12.55
N LEU A 249 17.18 0.87 -12.23
CA LEU A 249 17.51 -0.33 -11.45
C LEU A 249 17.90 -0.08 -9.98
N THR A 250 17.65 1.10 -9.44
CA THR A 250 17.85 1.39 -8.01
C THR A 250 16.76 0.75 -7.16
N ILE A 251 17.14 0.01 -6.12
CA ILE A 251 16.24 -0.46 -5.08
C ILE A 251 15.77 0.76 -4.28
N VAL A 252 14.47 1.05 -4.33
CA VAL A 252 13.87 2.19 -3.62
C VAL A 252 13.52 1.80 -2.20
N THR A 253 12.76 0.71 -2.04
CA THR A 253 12.39 0.16 -0.72
C THR A 253 11.85 -1.27 -0.86
N GLU A 254 11.88 -2.03 0.25
CA GLU A 254 11.09 -3.25 0.41
C GLU A 254 9.65 -2.86 0.81
N TYR A 255 8.64 -3.55 0.27
CA TYR A 255 7.26 -3.44 0.74
C TYR A 255 7.12 -4.32 1.98
N VAL A 256 6.70 -3.73 3.10
CA VAL A 256 6.71 -4.41 4.41
C VAL A 256 5.46 -4.09 5.21
N GLY A 257 5.18 -4.97 6.17
CA GLY A 257 4.04 -4.91 7.06
C GLY A 257 3.76 -6.28 7.67
N ASP A 258 2.60 -6.41 8.31
CA ASP A 258 2.17 -7.68 8.87
C ASP A 258 1.76 -8.65 7.76
N VAL A 259 2.26 -9.88 7.82
CA VAL A 259 1.93 -10.91 6.82
C VAL A 259 0.71 -11.70 7.26
N ASP A 260 -0.29 -11.79 6.38
CA ASP A 260 -1.50 -12.55 6.60
C ASP A 260 -1.86 -13.45 5.41
N TYR A 261 -2.82 -14.34 5.63
CA TYR A 261 -3.45 -15.06 4.53
C TYR A 261 -4.45 -14.15 3.81
N LEU A 262 -4.46 -14.20 2.47
CA LEU A 262 -5.38 -13.40 1.65
C LEU A 262 -6.86 -13.61 2.05
N LYS A 263 -7.25 -14.86 2.32
CA LYS A 263 -8.61 -15.22 2.77
C LYS A 263 -9.05 -14.52 4.06
N ASN A 264 -8.11 -14.16 4.94
CA ASN A 264 -8.43 -13.47 6.20
C ASN A 264 -8.77 -11.99 5.96
N ARG A 265 -8.47 -11.49 4.76
CA ARG A 265 -8.55 -10.08 4.38
C ARG A 265 -9.58 -9.81 3.27
N GLU A 266 -10.42 -10.79 2.92
CA GLU A 266 -11.49 -10.65 1.89
C GLU A 266 -12.46 -9.49 2.18
N HIS A 267 -12.65 -9.18 3.45
CA HIS A 267 -13.52 -8.09 3.88
C HIS A 267 -12.73 -6.89 4.36
N ASP A 268 -11.40 -6.83 4.20
CA ASP A 268 -10.54 -5.73 4.66
C ASP A 268 -10.75 -4.45 3.84
N ASP A 269 -10.75 -3.31 4.54
CA ASP A 269 -10.83 -1.97 3.98
C ASP A 269 -9.45 -1.32 3.78
N GLY A 270 -8.38 -2.06 4.09
CA GLY A 270 -7.00 -1.63 3.87
C GLY A 270 -6.72 -1.33 2.39
N ASP A 271 -6.53 -0.05 2.08
CA ASP A 271 -6.23 0.46 0.73
C ASP A 271 -4.81 0.16 0.22
N SER A 272 -3.95 -0.41 1.07
CA SER A 272 -2.51 -0.56 0.82
C SER A 272 -2.04 -2.02 0.91
N MET A 273 -2.95 -2.99 0.77
CA MET A 273 -2.57 -4.41 0.76
C MET A 273 -1.70 -4.76 -0.44
N MET A 274 -0.70 -5.63 -0.24
CA MET A 274 0.24 -6.02 -1.29
C MET A 274 0.44 -7.52 -1.31
N THR A 275 0.20 -8.17 -2.45
CA THR A 275 0.39 -9.62 -2.60
C THR A 275 1.84 -10.02 -2.37
N LEU A 276 2.09 -10.88 -1.38
CA LEU A 276 3.42 -11.42 -1.06
C LEU A 276 3.71 -12.70 -1.85
N LEU A 277 2.72 -13.58 -1.95
CA LEU A 277 2.83 -14.93 -2.49
C LEU A 277 1.48 -15.35 -3.07
N SER A 278 1.45 -15.71 -4.35
CA SER A 278 0.26 -16.22 -5.06
C SER A 278 0.38 -17.73 -5.20
N ALA A 279 -0.25 -18.49 -4.31
CA ALA A 279 -0.14 -19.95 -4.30
C ALA A 279 -1.13 -20.62 -5.28
N ASN A 280 -0.84 -21.86 -5.67
CA ASN A 280 -1.81 -22.68 -6.44
C ASN A 280 -3.10 -22.97 -5.66
N ASP A 281 -2.97 -23.13 -4.35
CA ASP A 281 -4.09 -23.21 -3.40
C ASP A 281 -4.34 -21.80 -2.86
N PRO A 282 -5.45 -21.12 -3.23
CA PRO A 282 -5.73 -19.75 -2.81
C PRO A 282 -5.76 -19.58 -1.29
N SER A 283 -6.06 -20.65 -0.54
CA SER A 283 -6.10 -20.60 0.93
C SER A 283 -4.72 -20.43 1.59
N LYS A 284 -3.64 -20.56 0.80
CA LYS A 284 -2.24 -20.40 1.19
C LYS A 284 -1.61 -19.13 0.60
N SER A 285 -2.33 -18.36 -0.21
CA SER A 285 -1.85 -17.07 -0.70
C SER A 285 -1.65 -16.10 0.45
N LEU A 286 -0.59 -15.31 0.38
CA LEU A 286 -0.20 -14.37 1.43
C LEU A 286 -0.22 -12.94 0.92
N VAL A 287 -0.58 -12.05 1.83
CA VAL A 287 -0.65 -10.61 1.61
C VAL A 287 0.12 -9.89 2.71
N ILE A 288 0.72 -8.75 2.36
CA ILE A 288 1.33 -7.80 3.29
C ILE A 288 0.27 -6.75 3.63
N CYS A 289 0.02 -6.58 4.92
CA CYS A 289 -0.90 -5.61 5.47
C CYS A 289 -0.08 -4.52 6.19
N PRO A 290 0.11 -3.34 5.58
CA PRO A 290 0.87 -2.27 6.19
C PRO A 290 0.03 -1.42 7.16
N ASP A 291 -1.10 -1.94 7.66
CA ASP A 291 -2.08 -1.23 8.49
C ASP A 291 -1.47 -0.73 9.81
N GLN A 292 -0.83 -1.62 10.56
CA GLN A 292 -0.26 -1.32 11.87
C GLN A 292 1.24 -1.09 11.84
N LEU A 293 1.97 -1.87 11.05
CA LEU A 293 3.43 -1.76 10.87
C LEU A 293 3.73 -1.50 9.41
N SER A 294 4.51 -0.46 9.12
CA SER A 294 4.83 -0.12 7.73
C SER A 294 6.04 0.79 7.58
N ASN A 295 6.48 0.97 6.34
CA ASN A 295 7.47 1.97 5.95
C ASN A 295 6.91 2.88 4.85
N ILE A 296 7.82 3.57 4.14
CA ILE A 296 7.45 4.48 3.06
C ILE A 296 6.73 3.83 1.88
N ALA A 297 6.87 2.50 1.68
CA ALA A 297 6.33 1.81 0.51
C ALA A 297 4.81 1.95 0.38
N ARG A 298 4.09 2.00 1.51
CA ARG A 298 2.62 2.13 1.53
C ARG A 298 2.11 3.47 1.00
N PHE A 299 2.96 4.50 0.96
CA PHE A 299 2.58 5.85 0.51
C PHE A 299 2.93 6.11 -0.96
N ILE A 300 3.43 5.09 -1.67
CA ILE A 300 3.78 5.20 -3.09
C ILE A 300 2.53 4.91 -3.92
N ASN A 301 2.16 5.84 -4.78
CA ASN A 301 0.91 5.82 -5.52
C ASN A 301 0.91 4.80 -6.67
N GLY A 302 -0.30 4.38 -7.03
CA GLY A 302 -0.53 3.54 -8.19
C GLY A 302 -0.79 4.37 -9.44
N ILE A 303 -0.55 3.79 -10.61
CA ILE A 303 -0.99 4.37 -11.87
C ILE A 303 -2.45 4.07 -12.17
N ASN A 304 -3.09 4.93 -12.95
CA ASN A 304 -4.35 4.59 -13.61
C ASN A 304 -4.09 3.61 -14.78
N ASN A 305 -4.57 2.37 -14.68
CA ASN A 305 -4.37 1.34 -15.71
C ASN A 305 -5.29 1.51 -16.94
N HIS A 306 -6.28 2.39 -16.86
CA HIS A 306 -7.32 2.60 -17.86
C HIS A 306 -7.01 3.75 -18.82
N THR A 307 -6.10 4.67 -18.44
CA THR A 307 -5.67 5.78 -19.29
C THR A 307 -4.25 5.61 -19.82
N ARG A 308 -4.00 6.12 -21.04
CA ARG A 308 -2.65 6.08 -21.63
C ARG A 308 -1.68 6.95 -20.85
N ASP A 309 -2.13 8.08 -20.34
CA ASP A 309 -1.28 9.00 -19.59
C ASP A 309 -0.99 8.50 -18.17
N GLY A 310 -1.94 7.80 -17.53
CA GLY A 310 -1.69 7.08 -16.27
C GLY A 310 -0.53 6.08 -16.39
N LYS A 311 -0.54 5.24 -17.44
CA LYS A 311 0.55 4.29 -17.70
C LYS A 311 1.92 4.96 -17.92
N LYS A 312 1.97 6.16 -18.47
CA LYS A 312 3.22 6.91 -18.67
C LYS A 312 3.82 7.44 -17.37
N LYS A 313 3.02 7.60 -16.30
CA LYS A 313 3.51 8.06 -14.99
C LYS A 313 4.39 7.02 -14.30
N GLN A 314 4.27 5.73 -14.67
CA GLN A 314 5.01 4.65 -14.03
C GLN A 314 6.52 4.89 -14.13
N ASN A 315 7.18 4.96 -12.98
CA ASN A 315 8.64 5.07 -12.85
C ASN A 315 9.24 4.05 -11.87
N LEU A 316 8.38 3.28 -11.20
CA LEU A 316 8.76 2.15 -10.38
C LEU A 316 8.13 0.85 -10.89
N LYS A 317 8.80 -0.25 -10.58
CA LYS A 317 8.29 -1.62 -10.76
C LYS A 317 8.25 -2.32 -9.41
N CYS A 318 7.10 -2.90 -9.08
CA CYS A 318 6.95 -3.85 -8.00
C CYS A 318 7.36 -5.24 -8.48
N VAL A 319 8.27 -5.89 -7.75
CA VAL A 319 8.83 -7.20 -8.14
C VAL A 319 8.95 -8.10 -6.93
N ARG A 320 8.45 -9.34 -7.06
CA ARG A 320 8.59 -10.39 -6.05
C ARG A 320 9.83 -11.22 -6.30
N PHE A 321 10.60 -11.48 -5.25
CA PHE A 321 11.81 -12.29 -5.29
C PHE A 321 11.83 -13.32 -4.18
N SER A 322 12.43 -14.48 -4.48
CA SER A 322 12.83 -15.44 -3.46
C SER A 322 14.21 -15.06 -2.92
N MET A 323 14.30 -14.88 -1.60
CA MET A 323 15.55 -14.68 -0.87
C MET A 323 15.59 -15.68 0.29
N ASN A 324 16.56 -16.58 0.27
CA ASN A 324 16.69 -17.66 1.26
C ASN A 324 15.43 -18.54 1.40
N GLY A 325 14.67 -18.72 0.31
CA GLY A 325 13.43 -19.50 0.30
C GLY A 325 12.18 -18.73 0.74
N GLU A 326 12.31 -17.51 1.25
CA GLU A 326 11.18 -16.63 1.59
C GLU A 326 10.86 -15.67 0.44
N SER A 327 9.58 -15.32 0.29
CA SER A 327 9.12 -14.29 -0.65
C SER A 327 9.39 -12.90 -0.09
N ARG A 328 9.81 -11.98 -0.95
CA ARG A 328 10.11 -10.58 -0.66
C ARG A 328 9.57 -9.70 -1.78
N VAL A 329 9.06 -8.52 -1.46
CA VAL A 329 8.51 -7.57 -2.44
C VAL A 329 9.38 -6.32 -2.48
N LEU A 330 9.94 -6.01 -3.64
CA LEU A 330 10.83 -4.85 -3.84
C LEU A 330 10.21 -3.85 -4.82
N LEU A 331 10.32 -2.57 -4.49
CA LEU A 331 10.06 -1.47 -5.41
C LEU A 331 11.40 -1.00 -6.00
N ILE A 332 11.52 -1.08 -7.32
CA ILE A 332 12.74 -0.79 -8.07
C ILE A 332 12.45 0.26 -9.13
N ALA A 333 13.35 1.24 -9.29
CA ALA A 333 13.27 2.21 -10.38
C ALA A 333 13.37 1.50 -11.73
N ASN A 334 12.42 1.74 -12.64
CA ASN A 334 12.38 1.14 -13.97
C ASN A 334 12.88 2.08 -15.09
N ARG A 335 13.26 3.29 -14.69
CA ARG A 335 13.94 4.32 -15.49
C ARG A 335 14.66 5.29 -14.54
N ASP A 336 15.43 6.22 -15.10
CA ASP A 336 15.96 7.34 -14.35
C ASP A 336 14.81 8.26 -13.88
N ILE A 337 14.89 8.71 -12.63
CA ILE A 337 13.89 9.54 -11.93
C ILE A 337 14.57 10.82 -11.47
N THR A 338 13.98 11.95 -11.83
CA THR A 338 14.51 13.27 -11.53
C THR A 338 14.07 13.75 -10.13
N LYS A 339 14.80 14.70 -9.55
CA LYS A 339 14.39 15.34 -8.29
C LYS A 339 13.05 16.07 -8.48
N GLY A 340 12.14 15.92 -7.53
CA GLY A 340 10.77 16.46 -7.54
C GLY A 340 9.77 15.57 -8.27
N GLU A 341 10.22 14.48 -8.88
CA GLU A 341 9.33 13.56 -9.58
C GLU A 341 8.63 12.62 -8.59
N ARG A 342 7.30 12.56 -8.69
CA ARG A 342 6.45 11.68 -7.88
C ARG A 342 6.60 10.22 -8.32
N LEU A 343 6.58 9.31 -7.36
CA LEU A 343 6.80 7.89 -7.57
C LEU A 343 5.48 7.15 -7.79
N TYR A 344 5.43 6.38 -8.87
CA TYR A 344 4.29 5.58 -9.27
C TYR A 344 4.69 4.17 -9.68
N TYR A 345 3.98 3.16 -9.19
CA TYR A 345 4.06 1.79 -9.69
C TYR A 345 2.70 1.27 -10.13
N ASP A 346 2.70 0.12 -10.81
CA ASP A 346 1.45 -0.55 -11.19
C ASP A 346 0.97 -1.44 -10.05
N TYR A 347 -0.12 -1.04 -9.38
CA TYR A 347 -0.76 -1.83 -8.32
C TYR A 347 -1.25 -3.18 -8.84
N ASN A 348 -1.59 -3.25 -10.13
CA ASN A 348 -2.13 -4.43 -10.80
C ASN A 348 -1.05 -5.18 -11.61
N GLY A 349 0.23 -5.00 -11.29
CA GLY A 349 1.35 -5.53 -12.07
C GLY A 349 1.44 -7.06 -12.14
N SER A 350 0.79 -7.78 -11.21
CA SER A 350 0.71 -9.25 -11.20
C SER A 350 -0.72 -9.78 -11.29
N GLU A 351 -1.66 -9.15 -10.61
CA GLU A 351 -3.07 -9.54 -10.49
C GLU A 351 -3.93 -8.28 -10.66
N GLN A 352 -5.07 -8.39 -11.33
CA GLN A 352 -5.94 -7.25 -11.65
C GLN A 352 -7.02 -7.11 -10.58
N GLU A 353 -6.59 -6.79 -9.35
CA GLU A 353 -7.45 -6.82 -8.16
C GLU A 353 -7.79 -5.42 -7.61
N TYR A 354 -7.03 -4.38 -7.99
CA TYR A 354 -7.19 -3.03 -7.45
C TYR A 354 -7.90 -2.10 -8.45
N PRO A 355 -9.01 -1.43 -8.06
CA PRO A 355 -9.70 -0.48 -8.94
C PRO A 355 -8.87 0.80 -9.10
N THR A 356 -8.49 1.13 -10.34
CA THR A 356 -7.63 2.30 -10.64
C THR A 356 -8.24 3.23 -11.68
N GLU A 357 -9.51 3.02 -12.06
CA GLU A 357 -10.24 3.85 -13.04
C GLU A 357 -10.22 5.33 -12.67
N HIS A 358 -10.30 5.62 -11.38
CA HIS A 358 -10.44 6.96 -10.84
C HIS A 358 -9.12 7.60 -10.41
N PHE A 359 -7.99 6.89 -10.53
CA PHE A 359 -6.68 7.42 -10.17
C PHE A 359 -6.30 8.62 -11.05
N VAL A 360 -5.65 9.62 -10.44
CA VAL A 360 -5.29 10.91 -11.04
C VAL A 360 -4.12 10.79 -12.00
#